data_AF-A0A7S2NU77-F1
#
_entry.id   AF-A0A7S2NU77-F1
#
_cell.length_a   1.000
_cell.length_b   1.000
_cell.length_c   1.000
_cell.angle_alpha   90.00
_cell.angle_beta   90.00
_cell.angle_gamma   90.00
#
_symmetry.space_group_name_H-M   'P 1'
#
loop_
_entity.id
_entity.type
_entity.pdbx_description
1 polymer ?
#
loop_
_entity_poly.entity_id
_entity_poly.type
_entity_poly.pdbx_seq_one_letter_code
_entity_poly.pdbx_strand_id
1 'polypeptide(L)'
;RCRRVPPGSDSLGSAGEGVVVAAPELRAGDLIVVRAGEVVPVDGVIVDGTSQVGLEHLTGEPLPLAVAAGDEVMSGALSVDGALLLRVLRPAHESTVQKIGKLAASASASRPQIVTLLDAVAQRWSYAVVVSTAVIAVVPPLLFRAPVGPSLYRALTWLITASPCALILSTPLVYVSGLSVAAMNGVLLKGGRT
;
A
#
# COMPACT_ATOMS: atom_id res chain seq x y z
N ARG A 1 -2.02 24.43 1.65
CA ARG A 1 -3.01 25.52 1.86
C ARG A 1 -3.34 26.07 0.48
N CYS A 2 -4.62 26.22 0.14
CA CYS A 2 -5.07 26.53 -1.23
C CYS A 2 -5.75 27.90 -1.24
N ARG A 3 -5.56 28.71 -2.28
CA ARG A 3 -6.25 30.00 -2.43
C ARG A 3 -7.49 29.83 -3.29
N ARG A 4 -8.67 29.86 -2.66
CA ARG A 4 -9.97 29.82 -3.33
C ARG A 4 -10.39 31.24 -3.71
N VAL A 5 -10.77 31.45 -4.95
CA VAL A 5 -11.24 32.75 -5.45
C VAL A 5 -12.76 32.84 -5.24
N PRO A 6 -13.31 34.02 -4.84
CA PRO A 6 -14.75 34.21 -4.74
C PRO A 6 -15.47 33.95 -6.08
N PRO A 7 -16.71 33.45 -6.06
CA PRO A 7 -17.49 33.20 -7.27
C PRO A 7 -17.76 34.51 -8.03
N GLY A 8 -17.40 34.57 -9.32
CA GLY A 8 -17.56 35.74 -10.19
C GLY A 8 -16.28 36.24 -10.87
N SER A 9 -15.12 35.66 -10.56
CA SER A 9 -13.85 35.94 -11.22
C SER A 9 -13.59 34.94 -12.36
N ASP A 10 -13.74 35.37 -13.61
CA ASP A 10 -13.54 34.51 -14.79
C ASP A 10 -12.13 34.60 -15.38
N SER A 11 -11.28 35.47 -14.84
CA SER A 11 -9.88 35.67 -15.28
C SER A 11 -8.93 35.91 -14.12
N LEU A 12 -7.64 35.57 -14.32
CA LEU A 12 -6.54 35.82 -13.39
C LEU A 12 -6.44 37.29 -12.95
N GLY A 13 -6.83 38.23 -13.82
CA GLY A 13 -6.87 39.66 -13.52
C GLY A 13 -8.06 40.10 -12.63
N SER A 14 -9.14 39.33 -12.62
CA SER A 14 -10.32 39.53 -11.74
C SER A 14 -10.24 38.74 -10.44
N ALA A 15 -9.30 37.80 -10.35
CA ALA A 15 -9.03 37.03 -9.14
C ALA A 15 -8.33 37.94 -8.13
N GLY A 16 -9.11 38.52 -7.22
CA GLY A 16 -8.56 39.27 -6.08
C GLY A 16 -7.73 38.40 -5.14
N GLU A 17 -7.45 38.89 -3.93
CA GLU A 17 -6.72 38.12 -2.92
C GLU A 17 -7.59 36.94 -2.44
N GLY A 18 -7.40 35.78 -3.08
CA GLY A 18 -8.18 34.57 -2.79
C GLY A 18 -8.09 34.14 -1.32
N VAL A 19 -9.18 33.57 -0.80
CA VAL A 19 -9.27 33.10 0.58
C VAL A 19 -8.45 31.83 0.75
N VAL A 20 -7.57 31.80 1.74
CA VAL A 20 -6.75 30.62 2.04
C VAL A 20 -7.61 29.57 2.76
N VAL A 21 -7.92 28.49 2.05
CA VAL A 21 -8.71 27.35 2.54
C VAL A 21 -7.84 26.09 2.61
N ALA A 22 -8.27 25.11 3.41
CA ALA A 22 -7.62 23.82 3.44
C ALA A 22 -8.00 23.02 2.17
N ALA A 23 -7.07 22.22 1.63
CA ALA A 23 -7.35 21.35 0.49
C ALA A 23 -8.62 20.47 0.64
N PRO A 24 -8.93 19.87 1.81
CA PRO A 24 -10.15 19.07 1.99
C PRO A 24 -11.46 19.88 1.97
N GLU A 25 -11.41 21.21 2.10
CA GLU A 25 -12.60 22.08 2.08
C GLU A 25 -13.01 22.49 0.66
N LEU A 26 -12.17 22.19 -0.34
CA LEU A 26 -12.44 22.48 -1.75
C LEU A 26 -13.55 21.58 -2.31
N ARG A 27 -14.53 22.19 -2.96
CA ARG A 27 -15.65 21.51 -3.62
C ARG A 27 -15.49 21.55 -5.14
N ALA A 28 -16.11 20.59 -5.83
CA ALA A 28 -16.19 20.62 -7.28
C ALA A 28 -16.87 21.92 -7.75
N GLY A 29 -16.30 22.56 -8.77
CA GLY A 29 -16.71 23.85 -9.29
C GLY A 29 -16.03 25.06 -8.65
N ASP A 30 -15.26 24.90 -7.57
CA ASP A 30 -14.48 25.99 -7.00
C ASP A 30 -13.37 26.46 -7.93
N LEU A 31 -13.05 27.75 -7.90
CA LEU A 31 -11.90 28.32 -8.59
C LEU A 31 -10.74 28.48 -7.62
N ILE A 32 -9.58 27.97 -8.01
CA ILE A 32 -8.34 28.09 -7.25
C ILE A 32 -7.25 28.72 -8.10
N VAL A 33 -6.40 29.53 -7.47
CA VAL A 33 -5.20 30.08 -8.12
C VAL A 33 -4.00 29.27 -7.65
N VAL A 34 -3.26 28.73 -8.61
CA VAL A 34 -1.97 28.07 -8.41
C VAL A 34 -0.91 28.96 -9.02
N ARG A 35 0.08 29.39 -8.22
CA ARG A 35 1.17 30.24 -8.69
C ARG A 35 2.32 29.42 -9.27
N ALA A 36 3.22 30.09 -9.98
CA ALA A 36 4.50 29.49 -10.39
C ALA A 36 5.25 28.96 -9.14
N GLY A 37 5.74 27.74 -9.22
CA GLY A 37 6.39 27.01 -8.12
C GLY A 37 5.44 26.34 -7.12
N GLU A 38 4.11 26.46 -7.26
CA GLU A 38 3.13 25.78 -6.39
C GLU A 38 2.68 24.45 -7.00
N VAL A 39 2.42 23.47 -6.12
CA VAL A 39 1.86 22.17 -6.49
C VAL A 39 0.34 22.25 -6.58
N VAL A 40 -0.22 21.70 -7.64
CA VAL A 40 -1.65 21.63 -7.88
C VAL A 40 -2.30 20.71 -6.83
N PRO A 41 -3.21 21.22 -5.98
CA PRO A 41 -3.71 20.46 -4.83
C PRO A 41 -4.82 19.46 -5.19
N VAL A 42 -5.55 19.69 -6.29
CA VAL A 42 -6.73 18.91 -6.70
C VAL A 42 -6.80 18.82 -8.22
N ASP A 43 -7.43 17.77 -8.74
CA ASP A 43 -7.65 17.62 -10.18
C ASP A 43 -8.61 18.71 -10.68
N GLY A 44 -8.30 19.36 -11.80
CA GLY A 44 -9.08 20.48 -12.31
C GLY A 44 -8.82 20.81 -13.78
N VAL A 45 -9.69 21.64 -14.35
CA VAL A 45 -9.52 22.21 -15.71
C VAL A 45 -8.98 23.63 -15.59
N ILE A 46 -8.01 23.99 -16.41
CA ILE A 46 -7.51 25.36 -16.48
C ILE A 46 -8.60 26.24 -17.12
N VAL A 47 -9.04 27.27 -16.40
CA VAL A 47 -9.99 28.27 -16.88
C VAL A 47 -9.24 29.43 -17.54
N ASP A 48 -8.11 29.84 -16.96
CA ASP A 48 -7.31 30.95 -17.45
C ASP A 48 -5.82 30.77 -17.07
N GLY A 49 -4.95 31.29 -17.92
CA GLY A 49 -3.49 31.18 -17.81
C GLY A 49 -2.86 30.08 -18.66
N THR A 50 -1.55 30.20 -18.84
CA THR A 50 -0.70 29.22 -19.52
C THR A 50 0.51 28.96 -18.64
N SER A 51 0.89 27.69 -18.48
CA SER A 51 2.09 27.33 -17.73
C SER A 51 2.69 26.04 -18.25
N GLN A 52 3.88 25.71 -17.77
CA GLN A 52 4.45 24.38 -17.90
C GLN A 52 4.21 23.62 -16.61
N VAL A 53 3.78 22.38 -16.71
CA VAL A 53 3.46 21.54 -15.57
C VAL A 53 4.38 20.32 -15.54
N GLY A 54 5.13 20.19 -14.45
CA GLY A 54 6.00 19.06 -14.17
C GLY A 54 5.23 17.89 -13.56
N LEU A 55 5.35 16.71 -14.17
CA LEU A 55 4.78 15.45 -13.69
C LEU A 55 5.85 14.46 -13.20
N GLU A 56 7.10 14.90 -13.03
CA GLU A 56 8.24 14.07 -12.62
C GLU A 56 7.94 13.22 -11.37
N HIS A 57 7.21 13.78 -10.41
CA HIS A 57 6.84 13.13 -9.15
C HIS A 57 5.66 12.14 -9.28
N LEU A 58 4.92 12.16 -10.40
CA LEU A 58 3.70 11.36 -10.63
C LEU A 58 3.87 10.34 -11.75
N THR A 59 4.30 10.79 -12.93
CA THR A 59 4.45 9.94 -14.13
C THR A 59 5.90 9.57 -14.40
N GLY A 60 6.86 10.26 -13.79
CA GLY A 60 8.29 10.07 -14.06
C GLY A 60 8.73 10.65 -15.41
N GLU A 61 7.88 11.44 -16.07
CA GLU A 61 8.27 12.14 -17.29
C GLU A 61 9.18 13.34 -16.96
N PRO A 62 10.38 13.42 -17.54
CA PRO A 62 11.38 14.44 -17.17
C PRO A 62 11.11 15.79 -17.83
N LEU A 63 10.34 15.86 -18.92
CA LEU A 63 10.00 17.12 -19.58
C LEU A 63 8.66 17.65 -19.06
N PRO A 64 8.59 18.93 -18.65
CA PRO A 64 7.34 19.54 -18.26
C PRO A 64 6.43 19.72 -19.49
N LEU A 65 5.13 19.46 -19.30
CA LEU A 65 4.13 19.60 -20.35
C LEU A 65 3.61 21.04 -20.39
N ALA A 66 3.53 21.63 -21.57
CA ALA A 66 2.85 22.92 -21.73
C ALA A 66 1.34 22.72 -21.62
N VAL A 67 0.69 23.50 -20.76
CA VAL A 67 -0.77 23.46 -20.53
C VAL A 67 -1.36 24.85 -20.69
N ALA A 68 -2.57 24.91 -21.25
CA ALA A 68 -3.31 26.13 -21.50
C ALA A 68 -4.77 26.04 -21.03
N ALA A 69 -5.50 27.15 -21.12
CA ALA A 69 -6.93 27.18 -20.81
C ALA A 69 -7.70 26.11 -21.62
N GLY A 70 -8.46 25.27 -20.91
CA GLY A 70 -9.17 24.11 -21.46
C GLY A 70 -8.52 22.77 -21.15
N ASP A 71 -7.24 22.73 -20.78
CA ASP A 71 -6.55 21.47 -20.46
C ASP A 71 -6.85 20.99 -19.03
N GLU A 72 -6.85 19.67 -18.85
CA GLU A 72 -6.97 19.02 -17.54
C GLU A 72 -5.60 18.89 -16.86
N VAL A 73 -5.55 19.24 -15.57
CA VAL A 73 -4.34 19.12 -14.75
C VAL A 73 -4.61 18.22 -13.55
N MET A 74 -3.68 17.30 -13.32
CA MET A 74 -3.75 16.33 -12.23
C MET A 74 -3.25 16.93 -10.91
N SER A 75 -3.85 16.50 -9.80
CA SER A 75 -3.37 16.80 -8.45
C SER A 75 -1.95 16.26 -8.27
N GLY A 76 -1.06 17.05 -7.67
CA GLY A 76 0.35 16.72 -7.45
C GLY A 76 1.29 17.21 -8.56
N ALA A 77 0.75 17.78 -9.64
CA ALA A 77 1.57 18.37 -10.69
C ALA A 77 2.14 19.74 -10.26
N LEU A 78 3.37 20.06 -10.65
CA LEU A 78 4.06 21.30 -10.26
C LEU A 78 3.93 22.35 -11.36
N SER A 79 3.38 23.52 -11.07
CA SER A 79 3.40 24.65 -12.01
C SER A 79 4.80 25.28 -12.02
N VAL A 80 5.46 25.37 -13.17
CA VAL A 80 6.86 25.81 -13.28
C VAL A 80 6.93 27.34 -13.46
N ASP A 81 6.37 27.87 -14.55
CA ASP A 81 6.66 29.25 -15.00
C ASP A 81 5.44 30.17 -15.08
N GLY A 82 4.26 29.74 -14.58
CA GLY A 82 3.01 30.49 -14.76
C GLY A 82 2.02 30.34 -13.64
N ALA A 83 1.15 31.34 -13.49
CA ALA A 83 -0.03 31.25 -12.63
C ALA A 83 -1.20 30.66 -13.43
N LEU A 84 -1.92 29.72 -12.83
CA LEU A 84 -3.06 29.04 -13.41
C LEU A 84 -4.29 29.28 -12.55
N LEU A 85 -5.40 29.64 -13.20
CA LEU A 85 -6.73 29.61 -12.60
C LEU A 85 -7.37 28.27 -12.93
N LEU A 86 -7.53 27.41 -11.93
CA LEU A 86 -8.08 26.07 -12.10
C LEU A 86 -9.49 25.99 -11.54
N ARG A 87 -10.38 25.32 -12.27
CA ARG A 87 -11.70 24.89 -11.79
C ARG A 87 -11.60 23.46 -11.28
N VAL A 88 -11.93 23.27 -10.01
CA VAL A 88 -11.90 21.97 -9.35
C VAL A 88 -12.90 21.03 -10.02
N LEU A 89 -12.43 19.93 -10.60
CA LEU A 89 -13.29 18.90 -11.20
C LEU A 89 -13.86 17.96 -10.14
N ARG A 90 -13.04 17.59 -9.15
CA ARG A 90 -13.39 16.62 -8.10
C ARG A 90 -12.87 17.09 -6.73
N PRO A 91 -13.59 16.78 -5.64
CA PRO A 91 -13.14 17.12 -4.29
C PRO A 91 -11.82 16.40 -3.95
N ALA A 92 -11.03 17.00 -3.05
CA ALA A 92 -9.68 16.53 -2.71
C ALA A 92 -9.60 15.08 -2.17
N HIS A 93 -10.72 14.51 -1.70
CA HIS A 93 -10.80 13.12 -1.22
C HIS A 93 -10.90 12.07 -2.33
N GLU A 94 -11.20 12.49 -3.57
CA GLU A 94 -11.25 11.63 -4.76
C GLU A 94 -10.08 11.88 -5.73
N SER A 95 -9.13 12.74 -5.35
CA SER A 95 -8.03 13.13 -6.21
C SER A 95 -7.10 11.96 -6.55
N THR A 96 -6.47 12.06 -7.71
CA THR A 96 -5.61 11.01 -8.26
C THR A 96 -4.51 10.56 -7.27
N VAL A 97 -3.93 11.48 -6.50
CA VAL A 97 -2.91 11.17 -5.48
C VAL A 97 -3.47 10.32 -4.33
N GLN A 98 -4.71 10.58 -3.87
CA GLN A 98 -5.32 9.75 -2.82
C GLN A 98 -5.70 8.35 -3.32
N LYS A 99 -6.12 8.21 -4.58
CA LYS A 99 -6.39 6.90 -5.18
C LYS A 99 -5.10 6.08 -5.31
N ILE A 100 -4.01 6.68 -5.76
CA ILE A 100 -2.70 6.03 -5.84
C ILE A 100 -2.21 5.62 -4.45
N GLY A 101 -2.35 6.50 -3.45
CA GLY A 101 -1.99 6.18 -2.06
C GLY A 101 -2.82 5.02 -1.47
N LYS A 102 -4.14 5.01 -1.69
CA LYS A 102 -5.01 3.91 -1.25
C LYS A 102 -4.65 2.60 -1.93
N LEU A 103 -4.42 2.62 -3.25
CA LEU A 103 -4.01 1.44 -4.02
C LEU A 103 -2.65 0.90 -3.56
N ALA A 104 -1.67 1.78 -3.34
CA ALA A 104 -0.35 1.41 -2.83
C ALA A 104 -0.41 0.82 -1.41
N ALA A 105 -1.20 1.41 -0.52
CA ALA A 105 -1.40 0.90 0.84
C ALA A 105 -2.08 -0.49 0.84
N SER A 106 -3.08 -0.70 -0.02
CA SER A 106 -3.72 -2.02 -0.17
C SER A 106 -2.80 -3.06 -0.81
N ALA A 107 -1.85 -2.67 -1.66
CA ALA A 107 -0.89 -3.60 -2.26
C ALA A 107 0.14 -4.11 -1.25
N SER A 108 0.64 -3.24 -0.37
CA SER A 108 1.62 -3.59 0.67
C SER A 108 1.04 -4.41 1.83
N ALA A 109 -0.28 -4.41 2.02
CA ALA A 109 -0.95 -5.19 3.07
C ALA A 109 -1.14 -6.68 2.72
N SER A 110 -0.84 -7.09 1.49
CA SER A 110 -1.01 -8.48 1.04
C SER A 110 0.07 -9.38 1.63
N ARG A 111 -0.30 -10.34 2.49
CA ARG A 111 0.62 -11.38 2.97
C ARG A 111 1.16 -12.21 1.79
N PRO A 112 2.46 -12.61 1.80
CA PRO A 112 3.02 -13.45 0.75
C PRO A 112 2.31 -14.80 0.63
N GLN A 113 2.01 -15.24 -0.59
CA GLN A 113 1.31 -16.51 -0.86
C GLN A 113 2.11 -17.72 -0.36
N ILE A 114 3.45 -17.67 -0.44
CA ILE A 114 4.33 -18.72 0.08
C ILE A 114 4.10 -18.96 1.58
N VAL A 115 3.88 -17.89 2.36
CA VAL A 115 3.66 -17.98 3.81
C VAL A 115 2.30 -18.64 4.10
N THR A 116 1.28 -18.36 3.29
CA THR A 116 -0.04 -19.00 3.46
C THR A 116 -0.05 -20.49 3.11
N LEU A 117 0.75 -20.92 2.13
CA LEU A 117 0.91 -22.35 1.81
C LEU A 117 1.65 -23.09 2.93
N LEU A 118 2.72 -22.50 3.44
CA LEU A 118 3.48 -23.03 4.57
C LEU A 118 2.61 -23.14 5.83
N ASP A 119 1.80 -22.12 6.14
CA ASP A 119 0.85 -22.15 7.26
C ASP A 119 -0.18 -23.28 7.10
N ALA A 120 -0.72 -23.50 5.90
CA ALA A 120 -1.69 -24.57 5.65
C ALA A 120 -1.09 -25.97 5.88
N VAL A 121 0.15 -26.19 5.43
CA VAL A 121 0.88 -27.46 5.64
C VAL A 121 1.22 -27.64 7.12
N ALA A 122 1.74 -26.60 7.78
CA ALA A 122 2.08 -26.64 9.20
C ALA A 122 0.86 -26.92 10.08
N GLN A 123 -0.29 -26.33 9.75
CA GLN A 123 -1.54 -26.54 10.46
C GLN A 123 -2.02 -28.00 10.34
N ARG A 124 -2.00 -28.58 9.14
CA ARG A 124 -2.38 -29.99 8.91
C ARG A 124 -1.46 -30.95 9.66
N TRP A 125 -0.15 -30.68 9.70
CA TRP A 125 0.83 -31.48 10.42
C TRP A 125 0.64 -31.40 11.94
N SER A 126 0.38 -30.20 12.47
CA SER A 126 0.08 -29.99 13.90
C SER A 126 -1.18 -30.76 14.34
N TYR A 127 -2.24 -30.74 13.54
CA TYR A 127 -3.43 -31.57 13.78
C TYR A 127 -3.10 -33.07 13.81
N ALA A 128 -2.30 -33.57 12.86
CA ALA A 128 -1.91 -34.98 12.82
C ALA A 128 -1.11 -35.40 14.06
N VAL A 129 -0.17 -34.56 14.51
CA VAL A 129 0.64 -34.83 15.70
C VAL A 129 -0.23 -34.87 16.97
N VAL A 130 -1.13 -33.89 17.16
CA VAL A 130 -2.04 -33.87 18.33
C VAL A 130 -2.94 -35.10 18.36
N VAL A 131 -3.53 -35.48 17.22
CA VAL A 131 -4.36 -36.68 17.14
C VAL A 131 -3.54 -37.93 17.44
N SER A 132 -2.33 -38.07 16.87
CA SER A 132 -1.47 -39.23 17.11
C SER A 132 -1.06 -39.36 18.59
N THR A 133 -0.72 -38.26 19.25
CA THR A 133 -0.35 -38.23 20.67
C THR A 133 -1.54 -38.61 21.56
N ALA A 134 -2.75 -38.11 21.25
CA ALA A 134 -3.95 -38.49 21.98
C ALA A 134 -4.27 -39.99 21.84
N VAL A 135 -4.11 -40.54 20.64
CA VAL A 135 -4.27 -41.98 20.38
C VAL A 135 -3.26 -42.79 21.20
N ILE A 136 -1.98 -42.40 21.21
CA ILE A 136 -0.93 -43.08 21.99
C ILE A 136 -1.16 -42.96 23.50
N ALA A 137 -1.74 -41.86 23.97
CA ALA A 137 -2.05 -41.67 25.38
C ALA A 137 -3.24 -42.53 25.84
N VAL A 138 -4.26 -42.71 24.98
CA VAL A 138 -5.55 -43.33 25.37
C VAL A 138 -5.65 -44.80 24.98
N VAL A 139 -5.13 -45.22 23.82
CA VAL A 139 -5.31 -46.59 23.29
C VAL A 139 -4.62 -47.66 24.16
N PRO A 140 -3.35 -47.52 24.58
CA PRO A 140 -2.68 -48.52 25.41
C PRO A 140 -3.32 -48.76 26.79
N PRO A 141 -3.71 -47.74 27.59
CA PRO A 141 -4.35 -47.99 28.87
C PRO A 141 -5.76 -48.59 28.72
N LEU A 142 -6.49 -48.27 27.63
CA LEU A 142 -7.83 -48.83 27.39
C LEU A 142 -7.80 -50.30 26.92
N LEU A 143 -6.90 -50.65 25.99
CA LEU A 143 -6.84 -51.99 25.40
C LEU A 143 -5.96 -52.97 26.20
N PHE A 144 -4.85 -52.50 26.78
CA PHE A 144 -3.87 -53.38 27.43
C PHE A 144 -3.89 -53.32 28.96
N ARG A 145 -4.82 -52.55 29.58
CA ARG A 145 -4.84 -52.27 31.04
C ARG A 145 -3.47 -51.80 31.57
N ALA A 146 -2.70 -51.13 30.72
CA ALA A 146 -1.37 -50.65 31.09
C ALA A 146 -1.47 -49.52 32.12
N PRO A 147 -0.53 -49.43 33.08
CA PRO A 147 -0.50 -48.33 34.03
C PRO A 147 -0.36 -46.98 33.29
N VAL A 148 -1.15 -45.99 33.73
CA VAL A 148 -1.22 -44.65 33.11
C VAL A 148 0.12 -43.93 33.07
N GLY A 149 1.01 -44.18 34.03
CA GLY A 149 2.34 -43.56 34.12
C GLY A 149 3.23 -43.79 32.87
N PRO A 150 3.60 -45.05 32.54
CA PRO A 150 4.47 -45.32 31.39
C PRO A 150 3.82 -45.00 30.03
N SER A 151 2.49 -45.04 29.90
CA SER A 151 1.81 -44.64 28.66
C SER A 151 1.89 -43.13 28.43
N LEU A 152 1.76 -42.34 29.51
CA LEU A 152 1.92 -40.89 29.45
C LEU A 152 3.36 -40.49 29.11
N TYR A 153 4.35 -41.18 29.67
CA TYR A 153 5.76 -40.95 29.34
C TYR A 153 6.03 -41.17 27.85
N ARG A 154 5.49 -42.25 27.26
CA ARG A 154 5.63 -42.55 25.82
C ARG A 154 4.95 -41.51 24.94
N ALA A 155 3.76 -41.04 25.33
CA ALA A 155 3.06 -39.99 24.59
C ALA A 155 3.82 -38.65 24.62
N LEU A 156 4.40 -38.28 25.76
CA LEU A 156 5.24 -37.07 25.90
C LEU A 156 6.51 -37.17 25.05
N THR A 157 7.20 -38.31 25.06
CA THR A 157 8.38 -38.53 24.22
C THR A 157 8.03 -38.41 22.73
N TRP A 158 6.90 -38.99 22.31
CA TRP A 158 6.42 -38.88 20.93
C TRP A 158 6.13 -37.43 20.54
N LEU A 159 5.45 -36.68 21.41
CA LEU A 159 5.12 -35.27 21.19
C LEU A 159 6.37 -34.41 21.01
N ILE A 160 7.41 -34.64 21.83
CA ILE A 160 8.68 -33.90 21.74
C ILE A 160 9.42 -34.25 20.44
N THR A 161 9.48 -35.53 20.07
CA THR A 161 10.12 -35.98 18.82
C THR A 161 9.39 -35.46 17.57
N ALA A 162 8.07 -35.30 17.64
CA ALA A 162 7.25 -34.81 16.54
C ALA A 162 7.23 -33.28 16.40
N SER A 163 8.07 -32.52 17.11
CA SER A 163 8.06 -31.05 17.00
C SER A 163 8.66 -30.56 15.67
N PRO A 164 8.00 -29.67 14.90
CA PRO A 164 8.46 -29.21 13.59
C PRO A 164 9.56 -28.13 13.66
N CYS A 165 10.36 -28.07 14.72
CA CYS A 165 11.29 -26.98 14.99
C CYS A 165 12.19 -26.62 13.79
N ALA A 166 12.68 -27.62 13.06
CA ALA A 166 13.52 -27.43 11.89
C ALA A 166 12.81 -26.76 10.70
N LEU A 167 11.52 -27.03 10.51
CA LEU A 167 10.71 -26.49 9.41
C LEU A 167 10.41 -25.00 9.62
N ILE A 168 10.12 -24.62 10.86
CA ILE A 168 9.79 -23.24 11.21
C ILE A 168 11.04 -22.35 11.09
N LEU A 169 12.21 -22.87 11.49
CA LEU A 169 13.46 -22.13 11.42
C LEU A 169 14.02 -22.01 10.00
N SER A 170 13.81 -23.01 9.13
CA SER A 170 14.35 -22.97 7.76
C SER A 170 13.67 -21.93 6.88
N THR A 171 12.38 -21.68 7.08
CA THR A 171 11.57 -20.78 6.25
C THR A 171 12.11 -19.33 6.20
N PRO A 172 12.31 -18.62 7.34
CA PRO A 172 12.85 -17.26 7.31
C PRO A 172 14.31 -17.22 6.83
N LEU A 173 15.10 -18.25 7.15
CA LEU A 173 16.50 -18.34 6.72
C LEU A 173 16.62 -18.45 5.20
N VAL A 174 15.83 -19.32 4.56
CA VAL A 174 15.81 -19.47 3.10
C VAL A 174 15.30 -18.20 2.44
N TYR A 175 14.26 -17.57 2.99
CA TYR A 175 13.71 -16.33 2.46
C TYR A 175 14.72 -15.18 2.46
N VAL A 176 15.38 -14.93 3.60
CA VAL A 176 16.39 -13.88 3.74
C VAL A 176 17.63 -14.18 2.88
N SER A 177 18.02 -15.45 2.77
CA SER A 177 19.14 -15.85 1.91
C SER A 177 18.83 -15.66 0.43
N GLY A 178 17.63 -16.04 -0.02
CA GLY A 178 17.18 -15.82 -1.40
C GLY A 178 17.10 -14.34 -1.74
N LEU A 179 16.59 -13.52 -0.83
CA LEU A 179 16.56 -12.06 -0.99
C LEU A 179 17.96 -11.47 -1.10
N SER A 180 18.89 -11.92 -0.25
CA SER A 180 20.29 -11.48 -0.28
C SER A 180 20.98 -11.80 -1.61
N VAL A 181 20.81 -13.01 -2.12
CA VAL A 181 21.39 -13.43 -3.41
C VAL A 181 20.78 -12.67 -4.57
N ALA A 182 19.46 -12.43 -4.58
CA ALA A 182 18.80 -11.61 -5.60
C ALA A 182 19.33 -10.17 -5.61
N ALA A 183 19.50 -9.57 -4.43
CA ALA A 183 20.04 -8.22 -4.29
C ALA A 183 21.49 -8.11 -4.79
N MET A 184 22.34 -9.11 -4.51
CA MET A 184 23.72 -9.16 -5.01
C MET A 184 23.81 -9.26 -6.54
N ASN A 185 22.78 -9.82 -7.19
CA ASN A 185 22.70 -9.91 -8.65
C ASN A 185 21.98 -8.70 -9.29
N GLY A 186 21.76 -7.63 -8.54
CA GLY A 186 21.12 -6.40 -9.05
C GLY A 186 19.60 -6.53 -9.27
N VAL A 187 18.97 -7.59 -8.77
CA VAL A 187 17.53 -7.80 -8.89
C VAL A 187 16.83 -7.24 -7.66
N LEU A 188 16.13 -6.11 -7.83
CA LEU A 188 15.36 -5.47 -6.76
C LEU A 188 13.93 -6.05 -6.72
N LEU A 189 13.69 -6.95 -5.78
CA LEU A 189 12.37 -7.55 -5.55
C LEU A 189 11.47 -6.55 -4.80
N LYS A 190 10.58 -5.87 -5.53
CA LYS A 190 9.59 -4.95 -4.95
C LYS A 190 8.32 -5.71 -4.55
N GLY A 191 8.32 -6.25 -3.33
CA GLY A 191 7.15 -6.87 -2.69
C GLY A 191 7.11 -8.41 -2.80
N GLY A 192 6.53 -9.05 -1.78
CA GLY A 192 6.46 -10.51 -1.62
C GLY A 192 5.25 -11.17 -2.30
N ARG A 193 4.92 -10.76 -3.53
CA ARG A 193 3.85 -11.39 -4.34
C ARG A 193 4.47 -12.23 -5.45
N THR A 194 5.01 -13.38 -5.08
CA THR A 194 5.26 -14.52 -5.95
C THR A 194 5.11 -15.79 -5.14
#